data_AF-A0A7S2PUA0-F1
#
_entry.id   AF-A0A7S2PUA0-F1
#
_cell.length_a   1.000
_cell.length_b   1.000
_cell.length_c   1.000
_cell.angle_alpha   90.00
_cell.angle_beta   90.00
_cell.angle_gamma   90.00
#
_symmetry.space_group_name_H-M   'P 1'
#
loop_
_entity.id
_entity.type
_entity.pdbx_description
1 polymer ?
#
loop_
_entity_poly.entity_id
_entity_poly.type
_entity_poly.pdbx_seq_one_letter_code
_entity_poly.pdbx_strand_id
1 'polypeptide(L)'
;ADAEEAAPFDPRGDLVKAYIRENSIALVRSSYLRQLRASGGVLQRRDEIPEAALVVGDQLEGLTLGRAGARLFVVTHAWLGEGHPDPTGRRLEELVLQLDRLQGGDASLVFLDYCSLPHLEDQERFEPPPSDAGEGPEEGEGDAAEPA
;
A
#
# COMPACT_ATOMS: atom_id res chain seq x y z
N ALA A 1 23.44 24.60 18.28
CA ALA A 1 22.20 24.76 17.50
C ALA A 1 22.59 24.41 16.08
N ASP A 2 22.54 23.12 15.77
CA ASP A 2 22.80 22.64 14.42
C ASP A 2 21.65 23.12 13.55
N ALA A 3 21.96 24.04 12.62
CA ALA A 3 21.03 24.43 11.60
C ALA A 3 20.83 23.19 10.71
N GLU A 4 19.65 22.59 10.80
CA GLU A 4 19.22 21.55 9.89
C GLU A 4 19.27 22.14 8.48
N GLU A 5 20.32 21.80 7.73
CA GLU A 5 20.52 22.26 6.37
C GLU A 5 19.37 21.70 5.54
N ALA A 6 18.40 22.57 5.21
CA ALA A 6 17.23 22.18 4.45
C ALA A 6 17.72 21.55 3.13
N ALA A 7 17.33 20.29 2.91
CA ALA A 7 17.76 19.54 1.74
C ALA A 7 17.51 20.35 0.46
N PRO A 8 18.46 20.39 -0.49
CA PRO A 8 18.32 21.17 -1.71
C PRO A 8 17.09 20.71 -2.50
N PHE A 9 16.36 21.67 -3.07
CA PHE A 9 15.19 21.39 -3.90
C PHE A 9 15.58 20.56 -5.13
N ASP A 10 14.89 19.43 -5.33
CA ASP A 10 15.14 18.46 -6.40
C ASP A 10 14.04 18.52 -7.47
N PRO A 11 14.19 19.35 -8.51
CA PRO A 11 13.16 19.56 -9.53
C PRO A 11 12.97 18.37 -10.48
N ARG A 12 13.90 17.42 -10.51
CA ARG A 12 13.85 16.23 -11.38
C ARG A 12 13.35 14.98 -10.66
N GLY A 13 13.32 15.04 -9.33
CA GLY A 13 13.00 13.91 -8.46
C GLY A 13 14.11 12.86 -8.44
N ASP A 14 15.37 13.26 -8.66
CA ASP A 14 16.52 12.35 -8.65
C ASP A 14 16.71 11.63 -7.30
N LEU A 15 16.49 12.31 -6.17
CA LEU A 15 16.51 11.72 -4.83
C LEU A 15 15.40 10.68 -4.66
N VAL A 16 14.19 11.01 -5.09
CA VAL A 16 13.05 10.08 -5.02
C VAL A 16 13.26 8.87 -5.92
N LYS A 17 13.79 9.08 -7.14
CA LYS A 17 14.12 7.99 -8.06
C LYS A 17 15.20 7.07 -7.49
N ALA A 18 16.23 7.64 -6.86
CA ALA A 18 17.27 6.85 -6.19
C ALA A 18 16.66 6.00 -5.07
N TYR A 19 15.84 6.61 -4.22
CA TYR A 19 15.16 5.89 -3.13
C TYR A 19 14.26 4.75 -3.65
N ILE A 20 13.47 4.99 -4.69
CA ILE A 20 12.60 3.97 -5.31
C ILE A 20 13.44 2.80 -5.85
N ARG A 21 14.56 3.10 -6.53
CA ARG A 21 15.47 2.08 -7.08
C ARG A 21 16.09 1.24 -5.96
N GLU A 22 16.68 1.88 -4.95
CA GLU A 22 17.39 1.24 -3.85
C GLU A 22 16.48 0.34 -3.01
N ASN A 23 15.21 0.73 -2.85
CA ASN A 23 14.23 -0.02 -2.06
C ASN A 23 13.37 -0.94 -2.93
N SER A 24 13.73 -1.14 -4.20
CA SER A 24 13.00 -1.98 -5.15
C SER A 24 11.50 -1.66 -5.21
N ILE A 25 11.12 -0.39 -5.10
CA ILE A 25 9.73 0.06 -5.13
C ILE A 25 9.23 0.08 -6.58
N ALA A 26 8.02 -0.41 -6.82
CA ALA A 26 7.38 -0.35 -8.12
C ALA A 26 6.34 0.78 -8.17
N LEU A 27 6.37 1.60 -9.22
CA LEU A 27 5.32 2.57 -9.48
C LEU A 27 4.32 2.01 -10.49
N VAL A 28 3.03 2.11 -10.19
CA VAL A 28 1.95 1.59 -11.04
C VAL A 28 1.53 2.66 -12.03
N ARG A 29 1.38 2.30 -13.31
CA ARG A 29 0.87 3.21 -14.33
C ARG A 29 -0.61 3.51 -14.08
N SER A 30 -1.01 4.78 -14.15
CA SER A 30 -2.42 5.18 -14.01
C SER A 30 -3.30 4.51 -15.07
N SER A 31 -2.79 4.31 -16.30
CA SER A 31 -3.48 3.62 -17.38
C SER A 31 -3.89 2.19 -17.00
N TYR A 32 -3.03 1.50 -16.25
CA TYR A 32 -3.32 0.16 -15.77
C TYR A 32 -4.47 0.15 -14.76
N LEU A 33 -4.43 1.05 -13.77
CA LEU A 33 -5.50 1.17 -12.77
C LEU A 33 -6.86 1.46 -13.41
N ARG A 34 -6.88 2.26 -14.47
CA ARG A 34 -8.08 2.53 -15.27
C ARG A 34 -8.60 1.29 -15.97
N GLN A 35 -7.73 0.51 -16.59
CA GLN A 35 -8.08 -0.74 -17.25
C GLN A 35 -8.61 -1.76 -16.24
N LEU A 36 -7.93 -1.89 -15.09
CA LEU A 36 -8.32 -2.79 -14.02
C LEU A 36 -9.70 -2.44 -13.45
N ARG A 37 -9.98 -1.14 -13.24
CA ARG A 37 -11.33 -0.68 -12.88
C ARG A 37 -12.35 -1.02 -13.96
N ALA A 38 -12.03 -0.73 -15.23
CA ALA A 38 -12.95 -0.94 -16.35
C ALA A 38 -13.30 -2.42 -16.55
N SER A 39 -12.40 -3.34 -16.21
CA SER A 39 -12.66 -4.78 -16.22
C SER A 39 -13.38 -5.30 -14.97
N GLY A 40 -13.70 -4.43 -14.00
CA GLY A 40 -14.31 -4.82 -12.73
C GLY A 40 -13.36 -5.54 -11.77
N GLY A 41 -12.04 -5.35 -11.93
CA GLY A 41 -11.03 -5.93 -11.07
C GLY A 41 -10.88 -5.21 -9.73
N VAL A 42 -10.05 -5.77 -8.86
CA VAL A 42 -9.62 -5.17 -7.59
C VAL A 42 -8.13 -4.91 -7.63
N LEU A 43 -7.62 -4.06 -6.72
CA LEU A 43 -6.17 -3.85 -6.57
C LEU A 43 -5.44 -5.19 -6.45
N GLN A 44 -4.29 -5.31 -7.08
CA GLN A 44 -3.51 -6.54 -7.05
C GLN A 44 -2.24 -6.35 -6.25
N ARG A 45 -1.71 -7.45 -5.72
CA ARG A 45 -0.37 -7.46 -5.14
C ARG A 45 0.63 -7.11 -6.22
N ARG A 46 1.73 -6.46 -5.85
CA ARG A 46 2.85 -6.17 -6.75
C ARG A 46 3.19 -7.34 -7.70
N ASP A 47 3.34 -8.54 -7.14
CA ASP A 47 3.83 -9.71 -7.88
C ASP A 47 2.79 -10.32 -8.83
N GLU A 48 1.54 -9.86 -8.74
CA GLU A 48 0.43 -10.23 -9.62
C GLU A 48 0.22 -9.21 -10.75
N ILE A 49 0.79 -8.01 -10.62
CA ILE A 49 0.64 -6.94 -11.60
C ILE A 49 1.56 -7.23 -12.81
N PRO A 50 1.07 -7.11 -14.06
CA PRO A 50 1.91 -7.28 -15.24
C PRO A 50 3.10 -6.32 -15.24
N GLU A 51 4.29 -6.81 -15.59
CA GLU A 51 5.53 -6.00 -15.60
C GLU A 51 5.38 -4.71 -16.44
N ALA A 52 4.67 -4.77 -17.57
CA ALA A 52 4.42 -3.60 -18.42
C ALA A 52 3.60 -2.49 -17.74
N ALA A 53 2.82 -2.83 -16.72
CA ALA A 53 2.04 -1.89 -15.93
C ALA A 53 2.86 -1.24 -14.79
N LEU A 54 4.07 -1.75 -14.53
CA LEU A 54 4.98 -1.24 -13.51
C LEU A 54 6.08 -0.39 -14.13
N VAL A 55 6.60 0.54 -13.33
CA VAL A 55 7.82 1.29 -13.59
C VAL A 55 8.75 1.05 -12.41
N VAL A 56 9.90 0.44 -12.68
CA VAL A 56 10.88 -0.01 -11.67
C VAL A 56 12.30 0.37 -12.07
N GLY A 57 13.17 0.51 -11.07
CA GLY A 57 14.61 0.62 -11.26
C GLY A 57 15.02 1.68 -12.30
N ASP A 58 15.82 1.26 -13.28
CA ASP A 58 16.42 2.16 -14.28
C ASP A 58 15.39 2.75 -15.27
N GLN A 59 14.16 2.21 -15.32
CA GLN A 59 13.08 2.79 -16.13
C GLN A 59 12.71 4.22 -15.67
N LEU A 60 13.14 4.60 -14.46
CA LEU A 60 12.94 5.94 -13.90
C LEU A 60 13.93 6.98 -14.45
N GLU A 61 15.09 6.58 -14.97
CA GLU A 61 16.17 7.53 -15.30
C GLU A 61 15.78 8.53 -16.39
N GLY A 62 14.96 8.10 -17.35
CA GLY A 62 14.42 8.94 -18.42
C GLY A 62 13.25 9.83 -17.99
N LEU A 63 12.78 9.73 -16.74
CA LEU A 63 11.61 10.44 -16.26
C LEU A 63 11.99 11.65 -15.42
N THR A 64 11.33 12.77 -15.72
CA THR A 64 11.20 13.89 -14.79
C THR A 64 9.95 13.65 -13.96
N LEU A 65 10.09 13.46 -12.65
CA LEU A 65 8.95 13.32 -11.76
C LEU A 65 8.46 14.70 -11.31
N GLY A 66 7.15 14.92 -11.33
CA GLY A 66 6.52 16.15 -10.84
C GLY A 66 5.73 16.92 -11.90
N ARG A 67 5.49 18.21 -11.67
CA ARG A 67 4.57 19.02 -12.49
C ARG A 67 4.99 19.18 -13.95
N ALA A 68 6.30 19.16 -14.21
CA ALA A 68 6.86 19.34 -15.56
C ALA A 68 7.06 18.03 -16.33
N GLY A 69 6.72 16.87 -15.73
CA GLY A 69 6.91 15.56 -16.33
C GLY A 69 5.83 14.56 -15.90
N ALA A 70 6.23 13.32 -15.61
CA ALA A 70 5.31 12.30 -15.13
C ALA A 70 4.84 12.67 -13.71
N ARG A 71 3.53 12.82 -13.54
CA ARG A 71 2.93 13.12 -12.23
C ARG A 71 3.01 11.88 -11.37
N LEU A 72 3.63 12.00 -10.20
CA LEU A 72 3.66 10.97 -9.17
C LEU A 72 2.55 11.24 -8.17
N PHE A 73 1.67 10.25 -7.98
CA PHE A 73 0.66 10.24 -6.92
C PHE A 73 1.06 9.21 -5.88
N VAL A 74 1.16 9.64 -4.62
CA VAL A 74 1.45 8.74 -3.49
C VAL A 74 0.15 8.54 -2.74
N VAL A 75 -0.31 7.29 -2.68
CA VAL A 75 -1.63 6.94 -2.13
C VAL A 75 -1.46 5.89 -1.06
N THR A 76 -1.76 6.29 0.17
CA THR A 76 -1.91 5.38 1.30
C THR A 76 -3.38 5.22 1.63
N HIS A 77 -3.81 4.01 1.98
CA HIS A 77 -5.19 3.75 2.40
C HIS A 77 -5.24 2.67 3.47
N ALA A 78 -6.26 2.74 4.32
CA ALA A 78 -6.48 1.74 5.37
C ALA A 78 -6.86 0.39 4.75
N TRP A 79 -6.34 -0.67 5.35
CA TRP A 79 -6.67 -2.05 5.00
C TRP A 79 -8.13 -2.34 5.38
N LEU A 80 -8.99 -2.66 4.40
CA LEU A 80 -10.44 -2.81 4.63
C LEU A 80 -10.88 -4.22 5.04
N GLY A 81 -10.08 -5.26 4.85
CA GLY A 81 -10.45 -6.63 5.21
C GLY A 81 -9.25 -7.54 5.41
N GLU A 82 -9.40 -8.58 6.23
CA GLU A 82 -8.29 -9.44 6.70
C GLU A 82 -7.35 -9.94 5.58
N GLY A 83 -7.90 -10.34 4.43
CA GLY A 83 -7.11 -10.87 3.31
C GLY A 83 -6.74 -9.86 2.22
N HIS A 84 -7.37 -8.68 2.17
CA HIS A 84 -7.22 -7.76 1.04
C HIS A 84 -7.55 -6.32 1.42
N PRO A 85 -6.77 -5.31 0.97
CA PRO A 85 -7.00 -3.92 1.37
C PRO A 85 -8.23 -3.29 0.70
N ASP A 86 -8.66 -3.81 -0.45
CA ASP A 86 -9.82 -3.34 -1.20
C ASP A 86 -10.66 -4.49 -1.79
N PRO A 87 -11.30 -5.33 -0.95
CA PRO A 87 -11.94 -6.58 -1.39
C PRO A 87 -13.13 -6.35 -2.35
N THR A 88 -13.64 -5.11 -2.41
CA THR A 88 -14.79 -4.75 -3.25
C THR A 88 -14.40 -3.92 -4.49
N GLY A 89 -13.13 -3.53 -4.62
CA GLY A 89 -12.68 -2.64 -5.71
C GLY A 89 -13.11 -1.18 -5.55
N ARG A 90 -13.75 -0.83 -4.43
CA ARG A 90 -14.27 0.52 -4.19
C ARG A 90 -13.13 1.54 -4.05
N ARG A 91 -12.01 1.18 -3.42
CA ARG A 91 -10.86 2.07 -3.32
C ARG A 91 -10.20 2.29 -4.67
N LEU A 92 -10.10 1.25 -5.50
CA LEU A 92 -9.66 1.39 -6.89
C LEU A 92 -10.56 2.35 -7.67
N GLU A 93 -11.88 2.22 -7.55
CA GLU A 93 -12.82 3.13 -8.20
C GLU A 93 -12.63 4.58 -7.72
N GLU A 94 -12.61 4.80 -6.41
CA GLU A 94 -12.40 6.13 -5.82
C GLU A 94 -11.07 6.73 -6.27
N LEU A 95 -10.00 5.93 -6.29
CA LEU A 95 -8.68 6.35 -6.76
C LEU A 95 -8.70 6.80 -8.21
N VAL A 96 -9.26 6.01 -9.13
CA VAL A 96 -9.34 6.35 -10.55
C VAL A 96 -10.12 7.66 -10.75
N LEU A 97 -11.23 7.84 -10.02
CA LEU A 97 -12.00 9.08 -10.05
C LEU A 97 -11.18 10.30 -9.56
N GLN A 98 -10.34 10.14 -8.54
CA GLN A 98 -9.45 11.22 -8.09
C GLN A 98 -8.34 11.50 -9.10
N LEU A 99 -7.73 10.46 -9.69
CA LEU A 99 -6.73 10.63 -10.75
C LEU A 99 -7.30 11.43 -11.92
N ASP A 100 -8.55 11.16 -12.32
CA ASP A 100 -9.25 11.95 -13.33
C ASP A 100 -9.41 13.42 -12.95
N ARG A 101 -9.91 13.69 -11.74
CA ARG A 101 -10.11 15.06 -11.23
C ARG A 101 -8.81 15.84 -11.16
N LEU A 102 -7.72 15.18 -10.80
CA LEU A 102 -6.39 15.78 -10.69
C LEU A 102 -5.69 15.90 -12.05
N GLN A 103 -6.32 15.50 -13.15
CA GLN A 103 -5.74 15.48 -14.50
C GLN A 103 -4.47 14.61 -14.54
N GLY A 104 -4.53 13.45 -13.89
CA GLY A 104 -3.56 12.37 -14.01
C GLY A 104 -3.75 11.66 -15.34
N GLY A 105 -3.01 12.08 -16.36
CA GLY A 105 -2.98 11.41 -17.66
C GLY A 105 -2.37 10.01 -17.57
N ASP A 106 -2.41 9.26 -18.67
CA ASP A 106 -1.99 7.84 -18.73
C ASP A 106 -0.51 7.59 -18.44
N ALA A 107 0.33 8.62 -18.61
CA ALA A 107 1.74 8.58 -18.24
C ALA A 107 2.00 8.84 -16.74
N SER A 108 0.95 9.09 -15.95
CA SER A 108 1.09 9.32 -14.51
C SER A 108 1.43 8.02 -13.79
N LEU A 109 2.17 8.16 -12.71
CA LEU A 109 2.65 7.06 -11.89
C LEU A 109 2.01 7.15 -10.51
N VAL A 110 1.69 5.98 -9.96
CA VAL A 110 1.02 5.86 -8.67
C VAL A 110 1.83 4.93 -7.78
N PHE A 111 2.16 5.40 -6.59
CA PHE A 111 2.61 4.56 -5.50
C PHE A 111 1.42 4.17 -4.63
N LEU A 112 1.26 2.88 -4.38
CA LEU A 112 0.25 2.27 -3.53
C LEU A 112 0.91 1.13 -2.77
N ASP A 113 0.95 1.18 -1.43
CA ASP A 113 1.73 0.23 -0.60
C ASP A 113 1.56 -1.24 -1.05
N TYR A 114 0.31 -1.70 -1.17
CA TYR A 114 -0.04 -3.06 -1.60
C TYR A 114 0.38 -3.43 -3.03
N CYS A 115 0.44 -2.45 -3.93
CA CYS A 115 0.78 -2.68 -5.33
C CYS A 115 2.27 -2.41 -5.63
N SER A 116 2.94 -1.65 -4.76
CA SER A 116 4.25 -1.04 -5.01
C SER A 116 5.38 -1.71 -4.23
N LEU A 117 5.11 -2.19 -3.02
CA LEU A 117 6.13 -2.77 -2.16
C LEU A 117 6.32 -4.27 -2.46
N PRO A 118 7.55 -4.79 -2.35
CA PRO A 118 7.76 -6.23 -2.34
C PRO A 118 7.06 -6.82 -1.12
N HIS A 119 6.30 -7.89 -1.31
CA HIS A 119 5.74 -8.63 -0.18
C HIS A 119 6.79 -9.64 0.26
N LEU A 120 7.32 -9.48 1.47
CA LEU A 120 8.04 -10.57 2.11
C LEU A 120 7.04 -11.72 2.31
N GLU A 121 7.42 -12.94 1.92
CA GLU A 121 6.64 -14.15 2.24
C GLU A 121 6.36 -14.13 3.75
N ASP A 122 5.07 -14.30 4.10
CA ASP A 122 4.48 -14.29 5.43
C ASP A 122 5.42 -13.80 6.55
N GLN A 123 5.41 -12.49 6.83
CA GLN A 123 5.83 -12.05 8.16
C GLN A 123 5.00 -12.84 9.15
N GLU A 124 5.69 -13.73 9.90
CA GLU A 124 5.16 -14.50 11.00
C GLU A 124 4.07 -13.68 11.66
N ARG A 125 2.82 -14.11 11.46
CA ARG A 125 1.62 -13.52 12.04
C ARG A 125 2.01 -13.12 13.46
N PHE A 126 2.04 -11.82 13.77
CA PHE A 126 2.42 -11.34 15.09
C PHE A 126 1.51 -12.06 16.09
N GLU A 127 2.03 -13.13 16.70
CA GLU A 127 1.30 -13.84 17.73
C GLU A 127 1.30 -12.88 18.90
N PRO A 128 0.14 -12.31 19.29
CA PRO A 128 0.11 -11.56 20.54
C PRO A 128 0.67 -12.50 21.62
N PRO A 129 1.52 -12.01 22.53
CA PRO A 129 2.01 -12.85 23.62
C PRO A 129 0.80 -13.51 24.28
N PRO A 130 0.89 -14.80 24.65
CA PRO A 130 -0.23 -15.49 25.29
C PRO A 130 -0.71 -14.61 26.43
N SER A 131 -2.00 -14.24 26.40
CA SER A 131 -2.58 -13.55 27.54
C SER A 131 -2.39 -14.47 28.72
N ASP A 132 -1.78 -14.00 29.81
CA ASP A 132 -1.81 -14.68 31.10
C ASP A 132 -3.27 -14.76 31.56
N ALA A 133 -3.99 -15.71 30.99
CA ALA A 133 -5.29 -16.18 31.43
C ALA A 133 -5.01 -17.33 32.39
N GLY A 134 -4.65 -16.98 33.62
CA GLY A 134 -4.34 -17.97 34.63
C GLY A 134 -3.87 -17.36 35.93
N GLU A 135 -4.75 -16.64 36.63
CA GLU A 135 -4.85 -16.70 38.10
C GLU A 135 -6.10 -15.94 38.56
N GLY A 136 -7.24 -16.61 38.51
CA GLY A 136 -8.37 -16.30 39.38
C GLY A 136 -8.65 -17.55 40.21
N PRO A 137 -8.45 -17.57 41.54
CA PRO A 137 -8.81 -18.72 42.33
C PRO A 137 -10.29 -18.64 42.76
N GLU A 138 -11.01 -19.67 42.32
CA GLU A 138 -11.98 -20.50 43.05
C GLU A 138 -13.27 -19.85 43.59
N GLU A 139 -14.34 -19.98 42.79
CA GLU A 139 -15.71 -20.00 43.31
C GLU A 139 -15.97 -21.36 43.98
N GLY A 140 -16.26 -21.31 45.29
CA GLY A 140 -16.49 -22.49 46.11
C GLY A 140 -17.75 -23.26 45.72
N GLU A 141 -17.59 -24.58 45.71
CA GLU A 141 -18.60 -25.63 45.56
C GLU A 141 -19.79 -25.41 46.52
N GLY A 142 -20.93 -24.98 45.96
CA GLY A 142 -22.23 -24.94 46.64
C GLY A 142 -23.05 -26.17 46.27
N ASP A 143 -23.01 -27.15 47.16
CA ASP A 143 -23.76 -28.41 47.16
C ASP A 143 -25.24 -28.24 46.79
N ALA A 144 -25.66 -28.91 45.70
CA ALA A 144 -27.05 -29.08 45.31
C ALA A 144 -27.47 -30.52 45.62
N ALA A 145 -28.14 -30.71 46.76
CA ALA A 145 -28.90 -31.92 47.03
C ALA A 145 -30.39 -31.69 46.71
N GLU A 146 -30.93 -32.63 45.93
CA GLU A 146 -32.21 -32.69 45.23
C GLU A 146 -33.50 -32.69 46.08
N PRO A 147 -34.67 -32.47 45.44
CA PRO A 147 -35.98 -32.34 46.09
C PRO A 147 -36.69 -33.68 46.34
N ALA A 148 -37.56 -33.70 47.36
CA ALA A 148 -38.73 -34.58 47.48
C ALA A 148 -39.82 -33.89 48.31
#